data_AF-A0A1S9ABM3-F1
#
_entry.id   AF-A0A1S9ABM3-F1
#
_cell.length_a   1.000
_cell.length_b   1.000
_cell.length_c   1.000
_cell.angle_alpha   90.00
_cell.angle_beta   90.00
_cell.angle_gamma   90.00
#
_symmetry.space_group_name_H-M   'P 1'
#
loop_
_entity.id
_entity.type
_entity.pdbx_description
1 polymer ?
#
loop_
_entity_poly.entity_id
_entity_poly.type
_entity_poly.pdbx_seq_one_letter_code
_entity_poly.pdbx_strand_id
1 'polypeptide(L)'
;MSKQDELRQSKNLALAFFVGAASLFVLTLVLPQNWWTGLLRAFSEAAMVGALADWFAVRALFKPVPIPIVSRHTNIIPKNKARIADNLALFVREKFLDTESIVGLIRRHDPVQKVADWLALPANTELLGGYLVRAGSWMLDFIDDERVQGFISRAVHGMVRSVDLSKSAGQVLGSLTRGGRHQELLDEGIRQLARLLANPETQDTIANGIVEWLKEEYAFIERMLPSELIGRKGADIAVRLASGILSKVAADPAHPLRRRFDDYVAEFIERLKHDQDFLAKAEDIKRYLLEDATMNAYLRSLWDELKAWLKRDLDSGDSSLRKRIVAMGAWVGKVLVEDPQLRQSLHENLESAARGVAPEFAGFLTRHIADTVKHWDDDEMSQQIELNIGKDLQYIRINGTIVGGMIGVLLYLLSQLPALMG
;
A
#
# COMPACT_ATOMS: atom_id res chain seq x y z
N MET A 1 -1.54 -12.31 -42.26
CA MET A 1 -2.89 -12.90 -42.44
C MET A 1 -3.55 -13.00 -41.07
N SER A 2 -4.86 -12.75 -40.96
CA SER A 2 -5.54 -12.93 -39.67
C SER A 2 -5.76 -14.43 -39.38
N LYS A 3 -5.89 -14.83 -38.10
CA LYS A 3 -6.22 -16.21 -37.72
C LYS A 3 -7.54 -16.69 -38.37
N GLN A 4 -8.48 -15.78 -38.60
CA GLN A 4 -9.74 -16.07 -39.28
C GLN A 4 -9.53 -16.43 -40.76
N ASP A 5 -8.63 -15.73 -41.45
CA ASP A 5 -8.31 -16.02 -42.86
C ASP A 5 -7.60 -17.36 -43.01
N GLU A 6 -6.66 -17.67 -42.11
CA GLU A 6 -5.99 -18.97 -42.10
C GLU A 6 -6.96 -20.13 -41.86
N LEU A 7 -7.89 -19.99 -40.91
CA LEU A 7 -8.93 -20.99 -40.67
C LEU A 7 -9.85 -21.16 -41.88
N ARG A 8 -10.26 -20.07 -42.53
CA ARG A 8 -11.10 -20.11 -43.75
C ARG A 8 -10.39 -20.83 -44.89
N GLN A 9 -9.14 -20.49 -45.16
CA GLN A 9 -8.36 -21.16 -46.21
C GLN A 9 -8.19 -22.65 -45.93
N SER A 10 -7.87 -23.02 -44.68
CA SER A 10 -7.70 -24.41 -44.29
C SER A 10 -9.01 -25.22 -44.41
N LYS A 11 -10.15 -24.63 -44.02
CA LYS A 11 -11.49 -25.23 -44.23
C LYS A 11 -11.79 -25.43 -45.72
N ASN A 12 -11.47 -24.45 -46.56
CA ASN A 12 -11.67 -24.54 -48.00
C ASN A 12 -10.79 -25.62 -48.63
N LEU A 13 -9.53 -25.74 -48.18
CA LEU A 13 -8.62 -26.79 -48.63
C LEU A 13 -9.14 -28.18 -48.28
N ALA A 14 -9.52 -28.40 -47.02
CA ALA A 14 -10.09 -29.68 -46.58
C ALA A 14 -11.40 -30.02 -47.33
N LEU A 15 -12.22 -29.01 -47.63
CA LEU A 15 -13.43 -29.17 -48.45
C LEU A 15 -13.08 -29.52 -49.90
N ALA A 16 -12.04 -28.91 -50.49
CA ALA A 16 -11.60 -29.22 -51.84
C ALA A 16 -11.12 -30.68 -51.97
N PHE A 17 -10.36 -31.18 -50.99
CA PHE A 17 -9.95 -32.60 -50.95
C PHE A 17 -11.18 -33.53 -50.87
N PHE A 18 -12.17 -33.20 -50.05
CA PHE A 18 -13.41 -33.99 -49.97
C PHE A 18 -14.19 -33.98 -51.29
N VAL A 19 -14.41 -32.81 -51.89
CA VAL A 19 -15.11 -32.67 -53.17
C VAL A 19 -14.34 -33.37 -54.29
N GLY A 20 -13.01 -33.31 -54.29
CA GLY A 20 -12.15 -34.05 -55.22
C GLY A 20 -12.33 -35.56 -55.10
N ALA A 21 -12.29 -36.11 -53.89
CA ALA A 21 -12.51 -37.54 -53.64
C ALA A 21 -13.92 -37.98 -54.06
N ALA A 22 -14.96 -37.20 -53.71
CA ALA A 22 -16.34 -37.49 -54.10
C ALA A 22 -16.54 -37.43 -55.63
N SER A 23 -15.95 -36.44 -56.30
CA SER A 23 -16.03 -36.31 -57.76
C SER A 23 -15.33 -37.47 -58.46
N LEU A 24 -14.17 -37.89 -57.95
CA LEU A 24 -13.43 -39.05 -58.44
C LEU A 24 -14.26 -40.34 -58.28
N PHE A 25 -14.92 -40.51 -57.15
CA PHE A 25 -15.82 -41.63 -56.90
C PHE A 25 -16.98 -41.65 -57.90
N VAL A 26 -17.68 -40.52 -58.10
CA VAL A 26 -18.78 -40.42 -59.08
C VAL A 26 -18.30 -40.71 -60.51
N LEU A 27 -17.13 -40.19 -60.89
CA LEU A 27 -16.55 -40.47 -62.21
C LEU A 27 -16.29 -41.97 -62.41
N THR A 28 -15.82 -42.67 -61.37
CA THR A 28 -15.62 -44.13 -61.43
C THR A 28 -16.91 -44.93 -61.60
N LEU A 29 -18.08 -44.37 -61.28
CA LEU A 29 -19.37 -45.03 -61.50
C LEU A 29 -19.82 -45.01 -62.97
N VAL A 30 -19.37 -44.03 -63.75
CA VAL A 30 -19.76 -43.83 -65.16
C VAL A 30 -18.76 -44.49 -66.12
N LEU A 31 -17.53 -44.72 -65.68
CA LEU A 31 -16.48 -45.36 -66.47
C LEU A 31 -16.66 -46.89 -66.58
N PRO A 32 -16.20 -47.53 -67.67
CA PRO A 32 -16.23 -48.98 -67.82
C PRO A 32 -15.35 -49.67 -66.77
N GLN A 33 -15.86 -50.78 -66.23
CA GLN A 33 -15.25 -51.53 -65.11
C GLN A 33 -13.98 -52.28 -65.55
N ASN A 34 -12.82 -51.66 -65.28
CA ASN A 34 -11.48 -52.24 -65.46
C ASN A 34 -10.71 -52.23 -64.13
N TRP A 35 -9.61 -53.00 -64.04
CA TRP A 35 -8.78 -53.10 -62.84
C TRP A 35 -8.36 -51.73 -62.26
N TRP A 36 -7.95 -50.80 -63.13
CA TRP A 36 -7.59 -49.43 -62.75
C TRP A 36 -8.76 -48.61 -62.21
N THR A 37 -9.95 -48.78 -62.78
CA THR A 37 -11.16 -48.09 -62.30
C THR A 37 -11.61 -48.63 -60.94
N GLY A 38 -11.42 -49.92 -60.68
CA GLY A 38 -11.69 -50.53 -59.36
C GLY A 38 -10.73 -50.03 -58.28
N LEU A 39 -9.44 -49.90 -58.59
CA LEU A 39 -8.44 -49.32 -57.70
C LEU A 39 -8.77 -47.85 -57.36
N LEU A 40 -9.12 -47.06 -58.38
CA LEU A 40 -9.49 -45.65 -58.22
C LEU A 40 -10.80 -45.48 -57.45
N ARG A 41 -11.76 -46.39 -57.65
CA ARG A 41 -13.01 -46.44 -56.89
C ARG A 41 -12.73 -46.75 -55.42
N ALA A 42 -11.92 -47.76 -55.13
CA ALA A 42 -11.58 -48.10 -53.74
C ALA A 42 -10.81 -46.97 -53.03
N PHE A 43 -9.88 -46.32 -53.72
CA PHE A 43 -9.20 -45.13 -53.23
C PHE A 43 -10.20 -44.01 -52.90
N SER A 44 -11.04 -43.63 -53.87
CA SER A 44 -11.96 -42.50 -53.72
C SER A 44 -13.07 -42.75 -52.70
N GLU A 45 -13.58 -43.99 -52.62
CA GLU A 45 -14.58 -44.42 -51.63
C GLU A 45 -14.01 -44.32 -50.21
N ALA A 46 -12.83 -44.91 -49.97
CA ALA A 46 -12.22 -44.89 -48.65
C ALA A 46 -11.70 -43.49 -48.26
N ALA A 47 -11.20 -42.71 -49.22
CA ALA A 47 -10.84 -41.31 -49.00
C ALA A 47 -12.06 -40.46 -48.62
N MET A 48 -13.19 -40.65 -49.29
CA MET A 48 -14.44 -39.94 -48.99
C MET A 48 -14.98 -40.32 -47.60
N VAL A 49 -14.95 -41.60 -47.24
CA VAL A 49 -15.38 -42.07 -45.91
C VAL A 49 -14.47 -41.50 -44.81
N GLY A 50 -13.14 -41.52 -45.00
CA GLY A 50 -12.18 -40.93 -44.05
C GLY A 50 -12.42 -39.43 -43.86
N ALA A 51 -12.63 -38.69 -44.95
CA ALA A 51 -12.94 -37.26 -44.92
C ALA A 51 -14.25 -36.92 -44.19
N LEU A 52 -15.26 -37.80 -44.27
CA LEU A 52 -16.55 -37.67 -43.57
C LEU A 52 -16.43 -38.01 -42.08
N ALA A 53 -15.68 -39.05 -41.73
CA ALA A 53 -15.43 -39.45 -40.35
C ALA A 53 -14.73 -38.32 -39.57
N ASP A 54 -13.68 -37.75 -40.14
CA ASP A 54 -12.95 -36.64 -39.51
C ASP A 54 -13.76 -35.35 -39.50
N TRP A 55 -14.56 -35.08 -40.54
CA TRP A 55 -15.52 -33.97 -40.52
C TRP A 55 -16.50 -34.09 -39.36
N PHE A 56 -17.03 -35.30 -39.13
CA PHE A 56 -17.94 -35.57 -38.05
C PHE A 56 -17.27 -35.34 -36.70
N ALA A 57 -16.05 -35.88 -36.49
CA ALA A 57 -15.29 -35.72 -35.25
C ALA A 57 -15.00 -34.25 -34.93
N VAL A 58 -14.48 -33.49 -35.91
CA VAL A 58 -14.17 -32.06 -35.72
C VAL A 58 -15.44 -31.25 -35.47
N ARG A 59 -16.51 -31.48 -36.25
CA ARG A 59 -17.77 -30.76 -36.05
C ARG A 59 -18.40 -31.08 -34.69
N ALA A 60 -18.35 -32.33 -34.25
CA ALA A 60 -18.88 -32.77 -32.97
C ALA A 60 -18.16 -32.13 -31.76
N LEU A 61 -16.92 -31.67 -31.90
CA LEU A 61 -16.24 -30.92 -30.84
C LEU A 61 -16.88 -29.55 -30.60
N PHE A 62 -17.21 -28.82 -31.67
CA PHE A 62 -17.58 -27.39 -31.60
C PHE A 62 -19.07 -27.09 -31.79
N LYS A 63 -19.83 -27.94 -32.49
CA LYS A 63 -21.23 -27.68 -32.86
C LYS A 63 -22.09 -28.94 -32.72
N PRO A 64 -23.41 -28.79 -32.47
CA PRO A 64 -24.32 -29.92 -32.50
C PRO A 64 -24.43 -30.48 -33.93
N VAL A 65 -24.39 -31.80 -34.04
CA VAL A 65 -24.65 -32.51 -35.31
C VAL A 65 -26.09 -33.03 -35.30
N PRO A 66 -26.93 -32.73 -36.31
CA PRO A 66 -28.35 -33.07 -36.32
C PRO A 66 -28.59 -34.54 -36.75
N ILE A 67 -27.99 -35.49 -36.04
CA ILE A 67 -28.18 -36.93 -36.25
C ILE A 67 -28.76 -37.52 -34.94
N PRO A 68 -30.01 -38.05 -34.93
CA PRO A 68 -30.72 -38.44 -33.70
C PRO A 68 -29.94 -39.39 -32.77
N ILE A 69 -29.19 -40.33 -33.34
CA ILE A 69 -28.44 -41.35 -32.58
C ILE A 69 -27.15 -40.77 -31.97
N VAL A 70 -26.49 -39.86 -32.68
CA VAL A 70 -25.13 -39.40 -32.33
C VAL A 70 -25.12 -38.02 -31.65
N SER A 71 -26.19 -37.25 -31.79
CA SER A 71 -26.32 -35.88 -31.28
C SER A 71 -26.07 -35.76 -29.76
N ARG A 72 -26.38 -36.81 -28.98
CA ARG A 72 -26.19 -36.85 -27.51
C ARG A 72 -24.74 -36.56 -27.08
N HIS A 73 -23.75 -36.99 -27.88
CA HIS A 73 -22.31 -36.84 -27.57
C HIS A 73 -21.60 -35.81 -28.45
N THR A 74 -22.34 -34.91 -29.10
CA THR A 74 -21.76 -33.76 -29.83
C THR A 74 -21.80 -32.49 -28.97
N ASN A 75 -21.12 -31.44 -29.43
CA ASN A 75 -20.91 -30.19 -28.72
C ASN A 75 -20.04 -30.37 -27.45
N ILE A 76 -18.94 -31.11 -27.58
CA ILE A 76 -18.11 -31.55 -26.45
C ILE A 76 -17.49 -30.37 -25.70
N ILE A 77 -16.95 -29.38 -26.42
CA ILE A 77 -16.25 -28.25 -25.80
C ILE A 77 -17.23 -27.39 -24.99
N PRO A 78 -18.35 -26.90 -25.54
CA PRO A 78 -19.35 -26.17 -24.75
C PRO A 78 -19.90 -26.93 -23.56
N LYS A 79 -20.27 -28.21 -23.74
CA LYS A 79 -20.79 -29.05 -22.64
C LYS A 79 -19.81 -29.24 -21.49
N ASN A 80 -18.51 -29.21 -21.77
CA ASN A 80 -17.47 -29.37 -20.75
C ASN A 80 -16.84 -28.05 -20.30
N LYS A 81 -17.41 -26.89 -20.66
CA LYS A 81 -16.87 -25.56 -20.32
C LYS A 81 -16.49 -25.44 -18.84
N ALA A 82 -17.41 -25.76 -17.93
CA ALA A 82 -17.17 -25.66 -16.49
C ALA A 82 -15.96 -26.50 -16.03
N ARG A 83 -15.85 -27.73 -16.53
CA ARG A 83 -14.75 -28.63 -16.23
C ARG A 83 -13.42 -28.13 -16.80
N ILE A 84 -13.44 -27.58 -18.02
CA ILE A 84 -12.25 -26.98 -18.65
C ILE A 84 -11.79 -25.76 -17.84
N ALA A 85 -12.72 -24.92 -17.39
CA ALA A 85 -12.44 -23.76 -16.55
C ALA A 85 -11.77 -24.15 -15.23
N ASP A 86 -12.33 -25.13 -14.52
CA ASP A 86 -11.78 -25.61 -13.24
C ASP A 86 -10.38 -26.23 -13.43
N ASN A 87 -10.21 -27.07 -14.45
CA ASN A 87 -8.92 -27.70 -14.74
C ASN A 87 -7.85 -26.68 -15.16
N LEU A 88 -8.22 -25.67 -15.96
CA LEU A 88 -7.32 -24.61 -16.37
C LEU A 88 -6.86 -23.79 -15.15
N ALA A 89 -7.80 -23.44 -14.27
CA ALA A 89 -7.50 -22.70 -13.06
C ALA A 89 -6.57 -23.50 -12.13
N LEU A 90 -6.83 -24.79 -11.94
CA LEU A 90 -5.97 -25.70 -11.17
C LEU A 90 -4.57 -25.80 -11.78
N PHE A 91 -4.48 -25.92 -13.11
CA PHE A 91 -3.21 -25.95 -13.82
C PHE A 91 -2.39 -24.67 -13.61
N VAL A 92 -3.03 -23.50 -13.72
CA VAL A 92 -2.36 -22.21 -13.48
C VAL A 92 -1.85 -22.14 -12.03
N ARG A 93 -2.68 -22.56 -11.07
CA ARG A 93 -2.30 -22.61 -9.66
C ARG A 93 -1.07 -23.49 -9.42
N GLU A 94 -1.07 -24.70 -9.94
CA GLU A 94 -0.05 -25.72 -9.65
C GLU A 94 1.25 -25.53 -10.42
N LYS A 95 1.21 -24.85 -11.57
CA LYS A 95 2.39 -24.68 -12.43
C LYS A 95 3.00 -23.28 -12.40
N PHE A 96 2.22 -22.26 -12.04
CA PHE A 96 2.67 -20.87 -12.11
C PHE A 96 2.56 -20.12 -10.79
N LEU A 97 1.63 -20.50 -9.91
CA LEU A 97 1.31 -19.76 -8.69
C LEU A 97 1.56 -20.57 -7.41
N ASP A 98 2.24 -21.71 -7.51
CA ASP A 98 2.70 -22.40 -6.32
C ASP A 98 3.74 -21.54 -5.59
N THR A 99 3.80 -21.70 -4.27
CA THR A 99 4.65 -20.87 -3.42
C THR A 99 6.13 -20.89 -3.87
N GLU A 100 6.64 -22.05 -4.29
CA GLU A 100 8.03 -22.19 -4.71
C GLU A 100 8.30 -21.54 -6.07
N SER A 101 7.36 -21.62 -7.01
CA SER A 101 7.41 -20.85 -8.27
C SER A 101 7.46 -19.35 -8.02
N ILE A 102 6.63 -18.81 -7.13
CA ILE A 102 6.59 -17.37 -6.82
C ILE A 102 7.90 -16.94 -6.14
N VAL A 103 8.37 -17.69 -5.14
CA VAL A 103 9.66 -17.41 -4.46
C VAL A 103 10.82 -17.53 -5.45
N GLY A 104 10.81 -18.55 -6.31
CA GLY A 104 11.80 -18.72 -7.36
C GLY A 104 11.81 -17.57 -8.37
N LEU A 105 10.63 -17.00 -8.67
CA LEU A 105 10.52 -15.82 -9.53
C LEU A 105 11.14 -14.58 -8.89
N ILE A 106 10.91 -14.37 -7.58
CA ILE A 106 11.52 -13.28 -6.79
C ILE A 106 13.04 -13.42 -6.80
N ARG A 107 13.57 -14.61 -6.52
CA ARG A 107 15.02 -14.90 -6.56
C ARG A 107 15.63 -14.62 -7.92
N ARG A 108 14.97 -15.05 -8.99
CA ARG A 108 15.48 -14.90 -10.37
C ARG A 108 15.53 -13.44 -10.81
N HIS A 109 14.55 -12.63 -10.43
CA HIS A 109 14.40 -11.28 -10.95
C HIS A 109 14.90 -10.18 -10.02
N ASP A 110 15.29 -10.55 -8.79
CA ASP A 110 15.75 -9.67 -7.71
C ASP A 110 15.05 -8.29 -7.71
N PRO A 111 13.76 -8.26 -7.33
CA PRO A 111 12.98 -7.02 -7.37
C PRO A 111 13.55 -5.95 -6.43
N VAL A 112 14.22 -6.35 -5.34
CA VAL A 112 14.85 -5.42 -4.39
C VAL A 112 15.97 -4.64 -5.09
N GLN A 113 16.85 -5.34 -5.82
CA GLN A 113 17.91 -4.71 -6.58
C GLN A 113 17.36 -3.79 -7.69
N LYS A 114 16.34 -4.24 -8.43
CA LYS A 114 15.72 -3.41 -9.48
C LYS A 114 15.12 -2.12 -8.94
N VAL A 115 14.47 -2.18 -7.77
CA VAL A 115 13.93 -0.98 -7.11
C VAL A 115 15.05 -0.08 -6.62
N ALA A 116 16.13 -0.64 -6.08
CA ALA A 116 17.30 0.14 -5.66
C ALA A 116 17.92 0.91 -6.84
N ASP A 117 18.20 0.22 -7.95
CA ASP A 117 18.77 0.82 -9.16
C ASP A 117 17.83 1.87 -9.78
N TRP A 118 16.52 1.61 -9.76
CA TRP A 118 15.52 2.56 -10.24
C TRP A 118 15.49 3.82 -9.36
N LEU A 119 15.52 3.69 -8.03
CA LEU A 119 15.53 4.81 -7.09
C LEU A 119 16.86 5.57 -7.05
N ALA A 120 17.95 4.96 -7.49
CA ALA A 120 19.26 5.63 -7.58
C ALA A 120 19.30 6.73 -8.64
N LEU A 121 18.40 6.68 -9.63
CA LEU A 121 18.30 7.68 -10.70
C LEU A 121 17.43 8.88 -10.26
N PRO A 122 17.96 10.13 -10.29
CA PRO A 122 17.20 11.31 -9.86
C PRO A 122 15.88 11.54 -10.61
N ALA A 123 15.86 11.26 -11.92
CA ALA A 123 14.64 11.41 -12.72
C ALA A 123 13.50 10.50 -12.22
N ASN A 124 13.82 9.31 -11.71
CA ASN A 124 12.84 8.35 -11.22
C ASN A 124 12.28 8.75 -9.86
N THR A 125 13.11 9.31 -8.98
CA THR A 125 12.65 9.80 -7.67
C THR A 125 11.78 11.05 -7.81
N GLU A 126 12.06 11.90 -8.81
CA GLU A 126 11.15 12.99 -9.20
C GLU A 126 9.80 12.48 -9.70
N LEU A 127 9.79 11.48 -10.58
CA LEU A 127 8.55 10.84 -11.04
C LEU A 127 7.77 10.21 -9.87
N LEU A 128 8.45 9.45 -9.00
CA LEU A 128 7.85 8.88 -7.80
C LEU A 128 7.26 9.95 -6.90
N GLY A 129 8.01 11.03 -6.64
CA GLY A 129 7.54 12.16 -5.86
C GLY A 129 6.28 12.77 -6.46
N GLY A 130 6.23 12.95 -7.79
CA GLY A 130 5.04 13.45 -8.49
C GLY A 130 3.84 12.50 -8.41
N TYR A 131 4.04 11.18 -8.43
CA TYR A 131 2.96 10.21 -8.24
C TYR A 131 2.47 10.17 -6.79
N LEU A 132 3.39 10.16 -5.81
CA LEU A 132 3.06 10.13 -4.39
C LEU A 132 2.35 11.41 -3.95
N VAL A 133 2.74 12.57 -4.46
CA VAL A 133 2.06 13.84 -4.21
C VAL A 133 0.64 13.83 -4.77
N ARG A 134 0.45 13.33 -6.00
CA ARG A 134 -0.88 13.19 -6.60
C ARG A 134 -1.76 12.19 -5.84
N ALA A 135 -1.19 11.05 -5.47
CA ALA A 135 -1.91 10.05 -4.67
C ALA A 135 -2.26 10.59 -3.28
N GLY A 136 -1.35 11.33 -2.65
CA GLY A 136 -1.58 12.01 -1.38
C GLY A 136 -2.69 13.05 -1.47
N SER A 137 -2.69 13.88 -2.52
CA SER A 137 -3.76 14.85 -2.78
C SER A 137 -5.12 14.16 -2.96
N TRP A 138 -5.18 13.10 -3.77
CA TRP A 138 -6.40 12.31 -3.95
C TRP A 138 -6.87 11.64 -2.65
N MET A 139 -5.95 11.11 -1.82
CA MET A 139 -6.29 10.55 -0.52
C MET A 139 -6.86 11.61 0.43
N LEU A 140 -6.27 12.82 0.48
CA LEU A 140 -6.79 13.91 1.31
C LEU A 140 -8.22 14.31 0.92
N ASP A 141 -8.56 14.25 -0.37
CA ASP A 141 -9.91 14.53 -0.85
C ASP A 141 -10.91 13.42 -0.50
N PHE A 142 -10.46 12.17 -0.37
CA PHE A 142 -11.32 11.04 0.00
C PHE A 142 -11.53 10.91 1.52
N ILE A 143 -10.67 11.55 2.33
CA ILE A 143 -10.77 11.51 3.79
C ILE A 143 -11.99 12.30 4.26
N ASP A 144 -12.88 11.59 4.96
CA ASP A 144 -14.03 12.15 5.68
C ASP A 144 -13.55 12.90 6.93
N ASP A 145 -13.70 14.23 6.89
CA ASP A 145 -13.21 15.12 7.94
C ASP A 145 -13.89 14.86 9.28
N GLU A 146 -15.19 14.58 9.31
CA GLU A 146 -15.91 14.32 10.55
C GLU A 146 -15.40 13.04 11.24
N ARG A 147 -15.11 12.00 10.46
CA ARG A 147 -14.57 10.75 11.00
C ARG A 147 -13.17 10.92 11.57
N VAL A 148 -12.30 11.64 10.88
CA VAL A 148 -10.92 11.87 11.33
C VAL A 148 -10.90 12.79 12.55
N GLN A 149 -11.64 13.89 12.52
CA GLN A 149 -11.79 14.78 13.67
C GLN A 149 -12.32 14.02 14.89
N GLY A 150 -13.33 13.17 14.71
CA GLY A 150 -13.85 12.31 15.78
C GLY A 150 -12.83 11.31 16.29
N PHE A 151 -12.01 10.73 15.41
CA PHE A 151 -10.91 9.84 15.79
C PHE A 151 -9.83 10.58 16.60
N ILE A 152 -9.38 11.75 16.12
CA ILE A 152 -8.37 12.58 16.80
C ILE A 152 -8.88 12.98 18.19
N SER A 153 -10.11 13.47 18.28
CA SER A 153 -10.73 13.80 19.56
C SER A 153 -10.72 12.58 20.49
N ARG A 154 -11.22 11.41 20.06
CA ARG A 154 -11.19 10.19 20.89
C ARG A 154 -9.77 9.77 21.29
N ALA A 155 -8.79 9.89 20.40
CA ALA A 155 -7.39 9.54 20.69
C ALA A 155 -6.80 10.48 21.75
N VAL A 156 -7.03 11.79 21.64
CA VAL A 156 -6.62 12.78 22.64
C VAL A 156 -7.31 12.53 23.98
N HIS A 157 -8.62 12.27 23.98
CA HIS A 157 -9.36 11.95 25.21
C HIS A 157 -8.84 10.66 25.87
N GLY A 158 -8.54 9.63 25.06
CA GLY A 158 -7.93 8.39 25.54
C GLY A 158 -6.55 8.63 26.16
N MET A 159 -5.70 9.42 25.50
CA MET A 159 -4.38 9.80 26.00
C MET A 159 -4.49 10.55 27.32
N VAL A 160 -5.30 11.62 27.38
CA VAL A 160 -5.52 12.43 28.58
C VAL A 160 -6.06 11.56 29.73
N ARG A 161 -6.98 10.61 29.46
CA ARG A 161 -7.47 9.67 30.47
C ARG A 161 -6.39 8.74 31.02
N SER A 162 -5.52 8.23 30.13
CA SER A 162 -4.46 7.28 30.48
C SER A 162 -3.29 7.90 31.24
N VAL A 163 -3.12 9.22 31.14
CA VAL A 163 -2.02 9.95 31.78
C VAL A 163 -2.47 10.46 33.16
N ASP A 164 -1.67 10.17 34.17
CA ASP A 164 -1.75 10.80 35.50
C ASP A 164 -0.96 12.11 35.44
N LEU A 165 -1.65 13.22 35.15
CA LEU A 165 -1.05 14.55 34.92
C LEU A 165 -0.12 14.97 36.06
N SER A 166 -0.52 14.72 37.31
CA SER A 166 0.28 15.03 38.51
C SER A 166 1.57 14.22 38.56
N LYS A 167 1.50 12.90 38.35
CA LYS A 167 2.70 12.04 38.36
C LYS A 167 3.62 12.31 37.19
N SER A 168 3.07 12.51 35.98
CA SER A 168 3.85 12.82 34.79
C SER A 168 4.53 14.18 34.89
N ALA A 169 3.83 15.21 35.38
CA ALA A 169 4.45 16.51 35.65
C ALA A 169 5.58 16.40 36.68
N GLY A 170 5.37 15.64 37.76
CA GLY A 170 6.41 15.39 38.76
C GLY A 170 7.61 14.61 38.22
N GLN A 171 7.40 13.66 37.32
CA GLN A 171 8.48 12.92 36.65
C GLN A 171 9.28 13.79 35.68
N VAL A 172 8.60 14.61 34.87
CA VAL A 172 9.24 15.53 33.93
C VAL A 172 10.03 16.59 34.70
N LEU A 173 9.43 17.25 35.68
CA LEU A 173 10.11 18.22 36.53
C LEU A 173 11.29 17.57 37.27
N GLY A 174 11.11 16.38 37.84
CA GLY A 174 12.20 15.62 38.47
C GLY A 174 13.30 15.15 37.51
N SER A 175 13.01 15.04 36.20
CA SER A 175 14.02 14.75 35.17
C SER A 175 14.73 16.01 34.69
N LEU A 176 14.04 17.15 34.67
CA LEU A 176 14.60 18.44 34.31
C LEU A 176 15.49 19.00 35.42
N THR A 177 15.17 18.74 36.69
CA THR A 177 16.01 19.11 37.83
C THR A 177 17.21 18.18 38.03
N ARG A 178 17.16 16.96 37.47
CA ARG A 178 18.30 16.03 37.46
C ARG A 178 19.46 16.68 36.69
N GLY A 179 20.60 16.83 37.36
CA GLY A 179 21.78 17.52 36.83
C GLY A 179 21.80 19.03 37.08
N GLY A 180 20.89 19.58 37.89
CA GLY A 180 20.97 20.97 38.36
C GLY A 180 20.47 22.03 37.38
N ARG A 181 19.77 21.66 36.29
CA ARG A 181 19.33 22.64 35.27
C ARG A 181 18.33 23.67 35.81
N HIS A 182 17.63 23.38 36.91
CA HIS A 182 16.79 24.36 37.60
C HIS A 182 17.60 25.48 38.28
N GLN A 183 18.90 25.25 38.56
CA GLN A 183 19.80 26.32 39.00
C GLN A 183 20.14 27.28 37.86
N GLU A 184 20.21 26.82 36.61
CA GLU A 184 20.39 27.71 35.45
C GLU A 184 19.17 28.63 35.25
N LEU A 185 17.97 28.09 35.48
CA LEU A 185 16.73 28.89 35.48
C LEU A 185 16.71 29.89 36.65
N LEU A 186 17.18 29.46 37.83
CA LEU A 186 17.34 30.36 38.98
C LEU A 186 18.33 31.49 38.66
N ASP A 187 19.45 31.19 37.98
CA ASP A 187 20.43 32.20 37.57
C ASP A 187 19.81 33.26 36.67
N GLU A 188 19.03 32.83 35.67
CA GLU A 188 18.32 33.76 34.80
C GLU A 188 17.26 34.56 35.55
N GLY A 189 16.51 33.93 36.46
CA GLY A 189 15.55 34.60 37.32
C GLY A 189 16.20 35.68 38.20
N ILE A 190 17.33 35.35 38.82
CA ILE A 190 18.11 36.30 39.63
C ILE A 190 18.61 37.46 38.77
N ARG A 191 19.09 37.20 37.55
CA ARG A 191 19.52 38.25 36.62
C ARG A 191 18.36 39.18 36.23
N GLN A 192 17.20 38.64 35.90
CA GLN A 192 16.02 39.43 35.52
C GLN A 192 15.50 40.25 36.72
N LEU A 193 15.44 39.66 37.92
CA LEU A 193 15.07 40.39 39.14
C LEU A 193 16.06 41.51 39.47
N ALA A 194 17.36 41.28 39.31
CA ALA A 194 18.37 42.32 39.51
C ALA A 194 18.20 43.47 38.51
N ARG A 195 17.86 43.18 37.24
CA ARG A 195 17.55 44.22 36.23
C ARG A 195 16.29 44.99 36.58
N LEU A 196 15.23 44.29 37.00
CA LEU A 196 13.97 44.93 37.41
C LEU A 196 14.16 45.86 38.61
N LEU A 197 14.96 45.45 39.61
CA LEU A 197 15.30 46.28 40.77
C LEU A 197 16.21 47.46 40.41
N ALA A 198 17.05 47.33 39.38
CA ALA A 198 17.88 48.41 38.86
C ALA A 198 17.12 49.42 37.98
N ASN A 199 15.88 49.11 37.57
CA ASN A 199 15.06 50.01 36.74
C ASN A 199 14.53 51.21 37.57
N PRO A 200 14.79 52.47 37.16
CA PRO A 200 14.33 53.67 37.86
C PRO A 200 12.83 53.70 38.16
N GLU A 201 11.97 53.27 37.24
CA GLU A 201 10.52 53.27 37.45
C GLU A 201 10.08 52.30 38.56
N THR A 202 10.72 51.13 38.63
CA THR A 202 10.51 50.16 39.72
C THR A 202 10.96 50.75 41.05
N GLN A 203 12.10 51.46 41.06
CA GLN A 203 12.62 52.10 42.27
C GLN A 203 11.69 53.20 42.77
N ASP A 204 11.13 54.01 41.88
CA ASP A 204 10.13 55.03 42.23
C ASP A 204 8.85 54.39 42.78
N THR A 205 8.41 53.27 42.20
CA THR A 205 7.26 52.51 42.72
C THR A 205 7.52 51.96 44.13
N ILE A 206 8.70 51.38 44.35
CA ILE A 206 9.12 50.88 45.67
C ILE A 206 9.24 52.04 46.67
N ALA A 207 9.82 53.17 46.27
CA ALA A 207 9.95 54.36 47.11
C ALA A 207 8.59 54.88 47.57
N ASN A 208 7.63 54.98 46.65
CA ASN A 208 6.28 55.40 46.96
C ASN A 208 5.58 54.42 47.91
N GLY A 209 5.71 53.11 47.67
CA GLY A 209 5.17 52.08 48.57
C GLY A 209 5.79 52.10 49.97
N ILE A 210 7.10 52.36 50.09
CA ILE A 210 7.77 52.54 51.39
C ILE A 210 7.22 53.76 52.12
N VAL A 211 7.00 54.88 51.42
CA VAL A 211 6.42 56.09 52.01
C VAL A 211 4.98 55.83 52.48
N GLU A 212 4.19 55.12 51.69
CA GLU A 212 2.80 54.77 52.02
C GLU A 212 2.72 53.84 53.23
N TRP A 213 3.52 52.77 53.25
CA TRP A 213 3.62 51.86 54.39
C TRP A 213 4.06 52.57 55.68
N LEU A 214 5.03 53.50 55.59
CA LEU A 214 5.50 54.24 56.75
C LEU A 214 4.43 55.20 57.31
N LYS A 215 3.59 55.76 56.44
CA LYS A 215 2.45 56.60 56.83
C LYS A 215 1.38 55.80 57.57
N GLU A 216 1.12 54.57 57.14
CA GLU A 216 0.11 53.71 57.77
C GLU A 216 0.56 53.16 59.13
N GLU A 217 1.81 52.70 59.23
CA GLU A 217 2.23 51.88 60.38
C GLU A 217 3.06 52.64 61.43
N TYR A 218 3.73 53.75 61.04
CA TYR A 218 4.60 54.54 61.93
C TYR A 218 4.49 56.06 61.71
N ALA A 219 3.28 56.62 61.82
CA ALA A 219 3.00 58.05 61.63
C ALA A 219 3.85 59.02 62.49
N PHE A 220 4.40 58.57 63.64
CA PHE A 220 5.28 59.37 64.49
C PHE A 220 6.69 59.56 63.90
N ILE A 221 7.19 58.59 63.12
CA ILE A 221 8.55 58.61 62.53
C ILE A 221 8.61 59.54 61.30
N GLU A 222 7.52 59.66 60.55
CA GLU A 222 7.39 60.61 59.42
C GLU A 222 7.57 62.07 59.89
N ARG A 223 7.15 62.40 61.11
CA ARG A 223 7.24 63.77 61.64
C ARG A 223 8.65 64.22 62.00
N MET A 224 9.60 63.28 62.17
CA MET A 224 10.99 63.57 62.53
C MET A 224 11.97 63.49 61.35
N LEU A 225 11.57 62.94 60.20
CA LEU A 225 12.43 62.73 59.04
C LEU A 225 11.71 63.15 57.74
N PRO A 226 12.36 63.87 56.81
CA PRO A 226 11.69 64.31 55.57
C PRO A 226 11.25 63.13 54.71
N SER A 227 9.98 63.12 54.27
CA SER A 227 9.36 62.01 53.51
C SER A 227 10.12 61.67 52.22
N GLU A 228 10.70 62.66 51.53
CA GLU A 228 11.55 62.47 50.34
C GLU A 228 12.86 61.74 50.65
N LEU A 229 13.46 62.00 51.81
CA LEU A 229 14.68 61.32 52.26
C LEU A 229 14.40 59.87 52.64
N ILE A 230 13.22 59.57 53.19
CA ILE A 230 12.84 58.19 53.55
C ILE A 230 12.47 57.37 52.32
N GLY A 231 11.63 57.89 51.44
CA GLY A 231 11.18 57.15 50.26
C GLY A 231 12.32 56.84 49.30
N ARG A 232 13.00 57.88 48.80
CA ARG A 232 13.97 57.72 47.71
C ARG A 232 15.30 57.14 48.19
N LYS A 233 15.85 57.57 49.34
CA LYS A 233 17.04 56.91 49.90
C LYS A 233 16.71 55.55 50.53
N GLY A 234 15.53 55.36 51.12
CA GLY A 234 15.12 54.06 51.66
C GLY A 234 14.96 53.02 50.55
N ALA A 235 14.35 53.40 49.43
CA ALA A 235 14.31 52.56 48.23
C ALA A 235 15.70 52.29 47.66
N ASP A 236 16.57 53.30 47.52
CA ASP A 236 17.94 53.08 47.02
C ASP A 236 18.74 52.13 47.94
N ILE A 237 18.61 52.28 49.27
CA ILE A 237 19.22 51.36 50.24
C ILE A 237 18.63 49.94 50.12
N ALA A 238 17.30 49.81 50.06
CA ALA A 238 16.62 48.52 49.94
C ALA A 238 16.99 47.80 48.63
N VAL A 239 17.05 48.53 47.52
CA VAL A 239 17.44 48.03 46.21
C VAL A 239 18.90 47.63 46.18
N ARG A 240 19.81 48.41 46.77
CA ARG A 240 21.24 48.04 46.90
C ARG A 240 21.43 46.81 47.77
N LEU A 241 20.69 46.70 48.87
CA LEU A 241 20.72 45.51 49.74
C LEU A 241 20.17 44.29 49.00
N ALA A 242 19.01 44.39 48.36
CA ALA A 242 18.39 43.30 47.59
C ALA A 242 19.27 42.87 46.41
N SER A 243 19.79 43.82 45.64
CA SER A 243 20.71 43.56 44.53
C SER A 243 22.03 42.96 45.01
N GLY A 244 22.54 43.40 46.17
CA GLY A 244 23.72 42.84 46.80
C GLY A 244 23.51 41.39 47.26
N ILE A 245 22.33 41.07 47.81
CA ILE A 245 21.95 39.69 48.17
C ILE A 245 21.83 38.84 46.90
N LEU A 246 21.11 39.31 45.88
CA LEU A 246 20.95 38.61 44.59
C LEU A 246 22.30 38.34 43.92
N SER A 247 23.22 39.32 43.95
CA SER A 247 24.57 39.17 43.40
C SER A 247 25.41 38.14 44.17
N LYS A 248 25.31 38.11 45.51
CA LYS A 248 25.98 37.09 46.34
C LYS A 248 25.44 35.69 46.08
N VAL A 249 24.12 35.55 45.93
CA VAL A 249 23.47 34.29 45.57
C VAL A 249 23.90 33.85 44.16
N ALA A 250 23.95 34.78 43.20
CA ALA A 250 24.38 34.49 41.84
C ALA A 250 25.83 34.01 41.77
N ALA A 251 26.74 34.65 42.51
CA ALA A 251 28.17 34.40 42.46
C ALA A 251 28.63 33.13 43.21
N ASP A 252 27.88 32.68 44.22
CA ASP A 252 28.22 31.50 45.02
C ASP A 252 27.24 30.33 44.75
N PRO A 253 27.66 29.29 44.01
CA PRO A 253 26.87 28.09 43.80
C PRO A 253 26.50 27.35 45.09
N ALA A 254 27.28 27.49 46.16
CA ALA A 254 27.05 26.83 47.45
C ALA A 254 26.22 27.68 48.44
N HIS A 255 25.70 28.81 47.99
CA HIS A 255 24.99 29.77 48.84
C HIS A 255 23.79 29.11 49.55
N PRO A 256 23.54 29.39 50.86
CA PRO A 256 22.45 28.77 51.63
C PRO A 256 21.05 28.92 50.99
N LEU A 257 20.78 30.05 50.33
CA LEU A 257 19.51 30.27 49.62
C LEU A 257 19.34 29.39 48.39
N ARG A 258 20.42 29.04 47.67
CA ARG A 258 20.35 28.10 46.54
C ARG A 258 20.01 26.70 47.01
N ARG A 259 20.62 26.26 48.12
CA ARG A 259 20.30 24.97 48.76
C ARG A 259 18.85 24.91 49.23
N ARG A 260 18.33 25.97 49.86
CA ARG A 260 16.90 26.04 50.22
C ARG A 260 15.98 25.99 49.00
N PHE A 261 16.39 26.57 47.87
CA PHE A 261 15.64 26.47 46.63
C PHE A 261 15.65 25.03 46.08
N ASP A 262 16.79 24.33 46.14
CA ASP A 262 16.87 22.91 45.77
C ASP A 262 15.91 22.05 46.61
N ASP A 263 15.95 22.23 47.94
CA ASP A 263 15.09 21.51 48.88
C ASP A 263 13.61 21.80 48.59
N TYR A 264 13.25 23.07 48.38
CA TYR A 264 11.88 23.47 48.05
C TYR A 264 11.42 22.87 46.72
N VAL A 265 12.25 22.88 45.68
CA VAL A 265 11.91 22.30 44.37
C VAL A 265 11.74 20.78 44.48
N ALA A 266 12.61 20.10 45.25
CA ALA A 266 12.49 18.67 45.50
C ALA A 266 11.20 18.32 46.25
N GLU A 267 10.89 19.04 47.33
CA GLU A 267 9.67 18.86 48.10
C GLU A 267 8.42 19.19 47.27
N PHE A 268 8.45 20.26 46.48
CA PHE A 268 7.37 20.63 45.57
C PHE A 268 7.10 19.53 44.54
N ILE A 269 8.14 18.92 43.97
CA ILE A 269 8.01 17.79 43.03
C ILE A 269 7.39 16.57 43.71
N GLU A 270 7.78 16.26 44.95
CA GLU A 270 7.19 15.13 45.69
C GLU A 270 5.74 15.37 46.09
N ARG A 271 5.42 16.61 46.51
CA ARG A 271 4.04 17.03 46.78
C ARG A 271 3.19 16.95 45.51
N LEU A 272 3.69 17.41 44.37
CA LEU A 272 2.96 17.34 43.11
C LEU A 272 2.53 15.90 42.75
N LYS A 273 3.32 14.89 43.13
CA LYS A 273 3.05 13.47 42.85
C LYS A 273 2.07 12.82 43.83
N HIS A 274 2.00 13.28 45.09
CA HIS A 274 1.35 12.54 46.17
C HIS A 274 0.30 13.34 46.97
N ASP A 275 0.35 14.67 46.91
CA ASP A 275 -0.54 15.56 47.66
C ASP A 275 -1.94 15.58 47.03
N GLN A 276 -2.97 15.41 47.86
CA GLN A 276 -4.35 15.28 47.41
C GLN A 276 -4.88 16.54 46.73
N ASP A 277 -4.44 17.72 47.17
CA ASP A 277 -4.87 19.00 46.58
C ASP A 277 -4.36 19.17 45.14
N PHE A 278 -3.13 18.72 44.88
CA PHE A 278 -2.54 18.75 43.54
C PHE A 278 -3.16 17.69 42.62
N LEU A 279 -3.42 16.49 43.15
CA LEU A 279 -4.17 15.46 42.42
C LEU A 279 -5.58 15.94 42.04
N ALA A 280 -6.29 16.61 42.95
CA ALA A 280 -7.62 17.16 42.68
C ALA A 280 -7.58 18.25 41.59
N LYS A 281 -6.62 19.18 41.67
CA LYS A 281 -6.42 20.20 40.62
C LYS A 281 -6.07 19.58 39.26
N ALA A 282 -5.25 18.53 39.23
CA ALA A 282 -4.92 17.84 38.00
C ALA A 282 -6.15 17.15 37.40
N GLU A 283 -7.01 16.54 38.21
CA GLU A 283 -8.28 15.96 37.76
C GLU A 283 -9.28 17.03 37.28
N ASP A 284 -9.29 18.22 37.88
CA ASP A 284 -10.10 19.34 37.38
C ASP A 284 -9.62 19.86 36.01
N ILE A 285 -8.30 20.00 35.82
CA ILE A 285 -7.71 20.34 34.52
C ILE A 285 -8.03 19.24 33.50
N LYS A 286 -7.94 17.97 33.90
CA LYS A 286 -8.27 16.83 33.05
C LYS A 286 -9.73 16.84 32.62
N ARG A 287 -10.65 17.11 33.55
CA ARG A 287 -12.09 17.23 33.30
C ARG A 287 -12.35 18.36 32.31
N TYR A 288 -11.74 19.53 32.54
CA TYR A 288 -11.83 20.65 31.61
C TYR A 288 -11.37 20.26 30.19
N LEU A 289 -10.23 19.59 30.05
CA LEU A 289 -9.71 19.14 28.74
C LEU A 289 -10.58 18.07 28.06
N LEU A 290 -11.30 17.25 28.84
CA LEU A 290 -12.13 16.15 28.34
C LEU A 290 -13.59 16.54 28.07
N GLU A 291 -14.12 17.55 28.74
CA GLU A 291 -15.54 17.90 28.70
C GLU A 291 -15.81 19.21 27.96
N ASP A 292 -14.77 20.02 27.73
CA ASP A 292 -14.93 21.32 27.10
C ASP A 292 -15.18 21.21 25.58
N ALA A 293 -16.33 21.76 25.16
CA ALA A 293 -16.69 21.87 23.75
C ALA A 293 -15.67 22.74 22.98
N THR A 294 -14.99 23.67 23.65
CA THR A 294 -13.98 24.54 23.05
C THR A 294 -12.75 23.76 22.61
N MET A 295 -12.27 22.80 23.42
CA MET A 295 -11.15 21.93 23.06
C MET A 295 -11.48 21.10 21.81
N ASN A 296 -12.68 20.52 21.77
CA ASN A 296 -13.12 19.77 20.59
C ASN A 296 -13.21 20.64 19.34
N ALA A 297 -13.74 21.87 19.45
CA ALA A 297 -13.77 22.82 18.34
C ALA A 297 -12.35 23.20 17.86
N TYR A 298 -11.42 23.40 18.79
CA TYR A 298 -10.02 23.68 18.48
C TYR A 298 -9.31 22.51 17.78
N LEU A 299 -9.51 21.27 18.23
CA LEU A 299 -8.97 20.09 17.55
C LEU A 299 -9.50 19.95 16.12
N ARG A 300 -10.76 20.32 15.88
CA ARG A 300 -11.35 20.36 14.54
C ARG A 300 -10.70 21.43 13.66
N SER A 301 -10.56 22.66 14.17
CA SER A 301 -9.92 23.73 13.40
C SER A 301 -8.46 23.40 13.07
N LEU A 302 -7.72 22.80 13.99
CA LEU A 302 -6.35 22.34 13.74
C LEU A 302 -6.28 21.28 12.62
N TRP A 303 -7.24 20.36 12.56
CA TRP A 303 -7.32 19.39 11.47
C TRP A 303 -7.60 20.09 10.14
N ASP A 304 -8.56 21.01 10.11
CA ASP A 304 -8.95 21.71 8.88
C ASP A 304 -7.80 22.58 8.35
N GLU A 305 -7.11 23.29 9.25
CA GLU A 305 -5.91 24.07 8.92
C GLU A 305 -4.78 23.19 8.38
N LEU A 306 -4.52 22.05 9.02
CA LEU A 306 -3.50 21.10 8.58
C LEU A 306 -3.84 20.53 7.20
N LYS A 307 -5.08 20.09 6.98
CA LYS A 307 -5.55 19.57 5.69
C LYS A 307 -5.45 20.63 4.60
N ALA A 308 -5.89 21.85 4.87
CA ALA A 308 -5.80 22.97 3.93
C ALA A 308 -4.36 23.38 3.62
N TRP A 309 -3.46 23.31 4.61
CA TRP A 309 -2.03 23.53 4.38
C TRP A 309 -1.41 22.41 3.52
N LEU A 310 -1.68 21.14 3.84
CA LEU A 310 -1.20 19.99 3.07
C LEU A 310 -1.66 20.07 1.61
N LYS A 311 -2.94 20.36 1.37
CA LYS A 311 -3.49 20.48 0.01
C LYS A 311 -2.81 21.59 -0.78
N ARG A 312 -2.64 22.77 -0.18
CA ARG A 312 -1.94 23.90 -0.81
C ARG A 312 -0.48 23.57 -1.14
N ASP A 313 0.24 22.89 -0.24
CA ASP A 313 1.62 22.49 -0.51
C ASP A 313 1.68 21.49 -1.67
N LEU A 314 0.83 20.45 -1.66
CA LEU A 314 0.80 19.41 -2.69
C LEU A 314 0.41 19.94 -4.08
N ASP A 315 -0.49 20.93 -4.14
CA ASP A 315 -0.91 21.56 -5.40
C ASP A 315 0.12 22.58 -5.92
N SER A 316 1.08 22.99 -5.09
CA SER A 316 2.08 23.98 -5.48
C SER A 316 3.18 23.38 -6.36
N GLY A 317 3.58 24.15 -7.39
CA GLY A 317 4.70 23.80 -8.26
C GLY A 317 6.04 23.68 -7.53
N ASP A 318 6.16 24.27 -6.33
CA ASP A 318 7.35 24.26 -5.45
C ASP A 318 7.13 23.51 -4.12
N SER A 319 6.27 22.49 -4.11
CA SER A 319 5.91 21.70 -2.91
C SER A 319 7.11 21.28 -2.07
N SER A 320 7.10 21.66 -0.80
CA SER A 320 8.12 21.27 0.17
C SER A 320 8.03 19.79 0.52
N LEU A 321 6.81 19.23 0.56
CA LEU A 321 6.58 17.79 0.73
C LEU A 321 7.11 17.00 -0.46
N ARG A 322 6.88 17.47 -1.69
CA ARG A 322 7.44 16.83 -2.89
C ARG A 322 8.95 16.76 -2.80
N LYS A 323 9.62 17.89 -2.49
CA LYS A 323 11.08 17.93 -2.34
C LYS A 323 11.57 16.94 -1.28
N ARG A 324 10.89 16.84 -0.13
CA ARG A 324 11.23 15.89 0.94
C ARG A 324 11.02 14.44 0.52
N ILE A 325 9.92 14.12 -0.16
CA ILE A 325 9.63 12.78 -0.68
C ILE A 325 10.68 12.37 -1.73
N VAL A 326 11.03 13.28 -2.65
CA VAL A 326 12.08 13.04 -3.66
C VAL A 326 13.43 12.80 -2.98
N ALA A 327 13.80 13.65 -2.02
CA ALA A 327 15.05 13.50 -1.26
C ALA A 327 15.10 12.20 -0.45
N MET A 328 14.00 11.82 0.19
CA MET A 328 13.87 10.53 0.89
C MET A 328 13.99 9.35 -0.08
N GLY A 329 13.29 9.40 -1.22
CA GLY A 329 13.38 8.34 -2.24
C GLY A 329 14.81 8.16 -2.76
N ALA A 330 15.50 9.28 -3.03
CA ALA A 330 16.91 9.27 -3.43
C ALA A 330 17.83 8.73 -2.33
N TRP A 331 17.58 9.11 -1.08
CA TRP A 331 18.32 8.58 0.07
C TRP A 331 18.12 7.07 0.24
N VAL A 332 16.88 6.58 0.15
CA VAL A 332 16.56 5.14 0.21
C VAL A 332 17.25 4.40 -0.94
N GLY A 333 17.16 4.91 -2.17
CA GLY A 333 17.85 4.32 -3.33
C GLY A 333 19.35 4.22 -3.11
N LYS A 334 19.98 5.29 -2.62
CA LYS A 334 21.41 5.33 -2.31
C LYS A 334 21.80 4.30 -1.24
N VAL A 335 21.07 4.28 -0.12
CA VAL A 335 21.34 3.32 0.98
C VAL A 335 21.17 1.87 0.50
N LEU A 336 20.15 1.58 -0.31
CA LEU A 336 19.96 0.23 -0.86
C LEU A 336 21.08 -0.18 -1.82
N VAL A 337 21.63 0.75 -2.61
CA VAL A 337 22.77 0.46 -3.49
C VAL A 337 24.05 0.22 -2.69
N GLU A 338 24.29 1.03 -1.66
CA GLU A 338 25.52 1.05 -0.86
C GLU A 338 25.58 -0.06 0.22
N ASP A 339 24.43 -0.56 0.69
CA ASP A 339 24.36 -1.59 1.75
C ASP A 339 23.84 -2.95 1.21
N PRO A 340 24.75 -3.89 0.87
CA PRO A 340 24.37 -5.24 0.48
C PRO A 340 23.66 -6.05 1.58
N GLN A 341 23.94 -5.80 2.86
CA GLN A 341 23.33 -6.54 3.97
C GLN A 341 21.85 -6.16 4.11
N LEU A 342 21.54 -4.88 4.00
CA LEU A 342 20.16 -4.40 4.00
C LEU A 342 19.36 -5.00 2.83
N ARG A 343 19.94 -5.03 1.62
CA ARG A 343 19.29 -5.67 0.46
C ARG A 343 19.01 -7.14 0.70
N GLN A 344 19.98 -7.87 1.25
CA GLN A 344 19.81 -9.29 1.56
C GLN A 344 18.68 -9.50 2.57
N SER A 345 18.64 -8.69 3.64
CA SER A 345 17.56 -8.75 4.63
C SER A 345 16.19 -8.45 4.01
N LEU A 346 16.09 -7.45 3.13
CA LEU A 346 14.85 -7.14 2.41
C LEU A 346 14.44 -8.27 1.45
N HIS A 347 15.40 -8.92 0.80
CA HIS A 347 15.13 -10.07 -0.06
C HIS A 347 14.55 -11.24 0.74
N GLU A 348 15.17 -11.58 1.89
CA GLU A 348 14.69 -12.62 2.80
C GLU A 348 13.29 -12.32 3.36
N ASN A 349 13.06 -11.07 3.76
CA ASN A 349 11.75 -10.62 4.22
C ASN A 349 10.69 -10.68 3.11
N LEU A 350 11.05 -10.30 1.87
CA LEU A 350 10.16 -10.39 0.73
C LEU A 350 9.81 -11.84 0.38
N GLU A 351 10.79 -12.75 0.42
CA GLU A 351 10.53 -14.18 0.25
C GLU A 351 9.63 -14.73 1.37
N SER A 352 9.86 -14.34 2.62
CA SER A 352 9.05 -14.75 3.76
C SER A 352 7.60 -14.25 3.62
N ALA A 353 7.41 -12.99 3.26
CA ALA A 353 6.10 -12.41 2.97
C ALA A 353 5.42 -13.12 1.79
N ALA A 354 6.17 -13.42 0.72
CA ALA A 354 5.65 -14.17 -0.41
C ALA A 354 5.19 -15.58 -0.01
N ARG A 355 5.92 -16.29 0.85
CA ARG A 355 5.50 -17.60 1.37
C ARG A 355 4.20 -17.52 2.17
N GLY A 356 4.00 -16.45 2.94
CA GLY A 356 2.77 -16.22 3.70
C GLY A 356 1.56 -15.90 2.82
N VAL A 357 1.74 -15.06 1.79
CA VAL A 357 0.64 -14.53 0.97
C VAL A 357 0.33 -15.39 -0.27
N ALA A 358 1.32 -16.12 -0.81
CA ALA A 358 1.19 -16.92 -2.03
C ALA A 358 -0.02 -17.87 -2.02
N PRO A 359 -0.33 -18.64 -0.94
CA PRO A 359 -1.46 -19.55 -0.95
C PRO A 359 -2.81 -18.85 -1.14
N GLU A 360 -3.01 -17.73 -0.46
CA GLU A 360 -4.24 -16.95 -0.54
C GLU A 360 -4.38 -16.28 -1.91
N PHE A 361 -3.29 -15.70 -2.41
CA PHE A 361 -3.24 -15.09 -3.74
C PHE A 361 -3.52 -16.10 -4.85
N ALA A 362 -2.90 -17.28 -4.78
CA ALA A 362 -3.12 -18.38 -5.71
C ALA A 362 -4.58 -18.86 -5.67
N GLY A 363 -5.17 -18.96 -4.48
CA GLY A 363 -6.58 -19.30 -4.30
C GLY A 363 -7.54 -18.24 -4.89
N PHE A 364 -7.24 -16.95 -4.69
CA PHE A 364 -7.98 -15.85 -5.30
C PHE A 364 -7.94 -15.91 -6.84
N LEU A 365 -6.75 -16.01 -7.43
CA LEU A 365 -6.59 -16.08 -8.89
C LEU A 365 -7.22 -17.33 -9.50
N THR A 366 -7.11 -18.49 -8.83
CA THR A 366 -7.74 -19.74 -9.28
C THR A 366 -9.26 -19.55 -9.41
N ARG A 367 -9.90 -18.98 -8.39
CA ARG A 367 -11.34 -18.70 -8.43
C ARG A 367 -11.69 -17.71 -9.54
N HIS A 368 -10.95 -16.60 -9.62
CA HIS A 368 -11.19 -15.57 -10.63
C HIS A 368 -11.09 -16.10 -12.06
N ILE A 369 -10.07 -16.93 -12.38
CA ILE A 369 -9.90 -17.54 -13.70
C ILE A 369 -11.05 -18.50 -14.01
N ALA A 370 -11.38 -19.40 -13.07
CA ALA A 370 -12.46 -20.37 -13.25
C ALA A 370 -13.80 -19.66 -13.49
N ASP A 371 -14.11 -18.65 -12.67
CA ASP A 371 -15.33 -17.88 -12.79
C ASP A 371 -15.36 -17.13 -14.12
N THR A 372 -14.28 -16.46 -14.52
CA THR A 372 -14.23 -15.73 -15.80
C THR A 372 -14.57 -16.63 -17.00
N VAL A 373 -13.97 -17.83 -17.09
CA VAL A 373 -14.24 -18.77 -18.18
C VAL A 373 -15.66 -19.34 -18.10
N LYS A 374 -16.21 -19.55 -16.90
CA LYS A 374 -17.59 -20.00 -16.71
C LYS A 374 -18.63 -18.97 -17.17
N HIS A 375 -18.31 -17.68 -17.04
CA HIS A 375 -19.18 -16.57 -17.44
C HIS A 375 -19.18 -16.29 -18.95
N TRP A 376 -18.21 -16.81 -19.72
CA TRP A 376 -18.24 -16.68 -21.17
C TRP A 376 -19.42 -17.44 -21.77
N ASP A 377 -19.98 -16.90 -22.85
CA ASP A 377 -20.99 -17.62 -23.61
C ASP A 377 -20.38 -18.90 -24.23
N ASP A 378 -21.17 -19.96 -24.27
CA ASP A 378 -20.75 -21.27 -24.80
C ASP A 378 -20.23 -21.17 -26.25
N ASP A 379 -20.89 -20.33 -27.06
CA ASP A 379 -20.52 -20.09 -28.46
C ASP A 379 -19.23 -19.27 -28.57
N GLU A 380 -19.02 -18.30 -27.67
CA GLU A 380 -17.82 -17.46 -27.65
C GLU A 380 -16.57 -18.30 -27.31
N MET A 381 -16.65 -19.13 -26.28
CA MET A 381 -15.58 -20.05 -25.91
C MET A 381 -15.26 -21.02 -27.06
N SER A 382 -16.29 -21.61 -27.67
CA SER A 382 -16.14 -22.54 -28.79
C SER A 382 -15.44 -21.87 -29.97
N GLN A 383 -15.85 -20.65 -30.32
CA GLN A 383 -15.25 -19.87 -31.39
C GLN A 383 -13.77 -19.52 -31.10
N GLN A 384 -13.45 -19.09 -29.88
CA GLN A 384 -12.08 -18.78 -29.49
C GLN A 384 -11.17 -20.00 -29.57
N ILE A 385 -11.64 -21.17 -29.14
CA ILE A 385 -10.88 -22.41 -29.25
C ILE A 385 -10.74 -22.79 -30.74
N GLU A 386 -11.82 -22.77 -31.52
CA GLU A 386 -11.78 -23.10 -32.95
C GLU A 386 -10.83 -22.19 -33.74
N LEU A 387 -10.74 -20.90 -33.40
CA LEU A 387 -9.80 -19.97 -34.04
C LEU A 387 -8.33 -20.30 -33.73
N ASN A 388 -8.05 -20.88 -32.57
CA ASN A 388 -6.68 -21.18 -32.15
C ASN A 388 -6.20 -22.56 -32.61
N ILE A 389 -7.07 -23.58 -32.62
CA ILE A 389 -6.70 -24.97 -32.99
C ILE A 389 -7.34 -25.47 -34.30
N GLY A 390 -8.27 -24.71 -34.89
CA GLY A 390 -9.08 -25.19 -36.00
C GLY A 390 -8.31 -25.49 -37.27
N LYS A 391 -7.23 -24.75 -37.54
CA LYS A 391 -6.32 -25.01 -38.67
C LYS A 391 -5.68 -26.40 -38.55
N ASP A 392 -5.13 -26.72 -37.39
CA ASP A 392 -4.49 -28.01 -37.13
C ASP A 392 -5.52 -29.16 -37.20
N LEU A 393 -6.75 -28.92 -36.73
CA LEU A 393 -7.84 -29.89 -36.87
C LEU A 393 -8.25 -30.13 -38.34
N GLN A 394 -8.21 -29.11 -39.20
CA GLN A 394 -8.46 -29.32 -40.64
C GLN A 394 -7.33 -30.10 -41.32
N TYR A 395 -6.07 -29.98 -40.87
CA TYR A 395 -4.98 -30.82 -41.37
C TYR A 395 -5.21 -32.30 -41.07
N ILE A 396 -5.76 -32.63 -39.89
CA ILE A 396 -6.16 -34.01 -39.58
C ILE A 396 -7.14 -34.53 -40.64
N ARG A 397 -8.14 -33.71 -41.05
CA ARG A 397 -9.12 -34.09 -42.07
C ARG A 397 -8.51 -34.31 -43.46
N ILE A 398 -7.56 -33.49 -43.87
CA ILE A 398 -6.82 -33.69 -45.14
C ILE A 398 -6.04 -35.00 -45.07
N ASN A 399 -5.32 -35.23 -43.96
CA ASN A 399 -4.56 -36.45 -43.74
C ASN A 399 -5.47 -37.69 -43.72
N GLY A 400 -6.64 -37.63 -43.08
CA GLY A 400 -7.60 -38.72 -43.07
C GLY A 400 -8.18 -39.03 -44.45
N THR A 401 -8.31 -38.03 -45.32
CA THR A 401 -8.68 -38.26 -46.74
C THR A 401 -7.60 -39.04 -47.48
N ILE A 402 -6.33 -38.65 -47.31
CA ILE A 402 -5.18 -39.28 -47.98
C ILE A 402 -4.96 -40.70 -47.44
N VAL A 403 -4.90 -40.85 -46.12
CA VAL A 403 -4.71 -42.14 -45.43
C VAL A 403 -5.89 -43.08 -45.71
N GLY A 404 -7.12 -42.57 -45.65
CA GLY A 404 -8.31 -43.33 -46.02
C GLY A 404 -8.21 -43.89 -47.44
N GLY A 405 -7.82 -43.06 -48.41
CA GLY A 405 -7.62 -43.52 -49.78
C GLY A 405 -6.53 -44.58 -49.93
N MET A 406 -5.38 -44.42 -49.25
CA MET A 406 -4.33 -45.44 -49.24
C MET A 406 -4.80 -46.77 -48.64
N ILE A 407 -5.58 -46.72 -47.55
CA ILE A 407 -6.18 -47.92 -46.96
C ILE A 407 -7.16 -48.57 -47.95
N GLY A 408 -7.98 -47.78 -48.65
CA GLY A 408 -8.88 -48.29 -49.69
C GLY A 408 -8.14 -49.04 -50.79
N VAL A 409 -7.02 -48.48 -51.26
CA VAL A 409 -6.13 -49.13 -52.23
C VAL A 409 -5.57 -50.44 -51.68
N LEU A 410 -5.05 -50.42 -50.45
CA LEU A 410 -4.50 -51.61 -49.81
C LEU A 410 -5.55 -52.72 -49.68
N LEU A 411 -6.75 -52.38 -49.22
CA LEU A 411 -7.87 -53.33 -49.09
C LEU A 411 -8.30 -53.88 -50.45
N TYR A 412 -8.28 -53.07 -51.50
CA TYR A 412 -8.57 -53.53 -52.85
C TYR A 412 -7.49 -54.47 -53.40
N LEU A 413 -6.21 -54.16 -53.18
CA LEU A 413 -5.13 -55.08 -53.56
C LEU A 413 -5.25 -56.43 -52.84
N LEU A 414 -5.61 -56.40 -51.55
CA LEU A 414 -5.85 -57.61 -50.76
C LEU A 414 -7.09 -58.38 -51.25
N SER A 415 -8.17 -57.70 -51.66
CA SER A 415 -9.38 -58.36 -52.14
C SER A 415 -9.23 -58.99 -53.54
N GLN A 416 -8.21 -58.58 -54.30
CA GLN A 416 -7.88 -59.16 -55.62
C GLN A 416 -6.91 -60.35 -55.53
N LEU A 417 -6.25 -60.59 -54.39
CA LEU A 417 -5.38 -61.77 -54.17
C LEU A 417 -6.07 -63.12 -54.48
N PRO A 418 -7.34 -63.37 -54.09
CA PRO A 418 -8.02 -64.63 -54.39
C PRO A 418 -8.27 -64.86 -55.88
N ALA A 419 -8.41 -63.80 -56.68
CA ALA A 419 -8.62 -63.88 -58.12
C ALA A 419 -7.31 -64.06 -58.92
N LEU A 420 -6.16 -63.87 -58.28
CA LEU A 420 -4.82 -64.08 -58.84
C LEU A 420 -4.22 -65.44 -58.42
N MET A 421 -4.75 -66.08 -57.38
CA MET A 421 -4.30 -67.37 -56.84
C MET A 421 -5.17 -68.57 -57.28
N GLY A 422 -6.22 -68.32 -58.06
CA GLY A 422 -7.02 -69.34 -58.75
C GLY A 422 -6.98 -69.11 -60.25
#